data_AF-A0A535ZE37-F1
#
_entry.id   AF-A0A535ZE37-F1
#
_cell.length_a   1.000
_cell.length_b   1.000
_cell.length_c   1.000
_cell.angle_alpha   90.00
_cell.angle_beta   90.00
_cell.angle_gamma   90.00
#
_symmetry.space_group_name_H-M   'P 1'
#
loop_
_entity.id
_entity.type
_entity.pdbx_description
1 polymer ?
#
loop_
_entity_poly.entity_id
_entity_poly.type
_entity_poly.pdbx_seq_one_letter_code
_entity_poly.pdbx_strand_id
1 'polypeptide(L)'
;MGCQPSQTQDCTQFVGWITRVQGWRARKIHNPLPRIEVTNQTINDLTIQAATVNGSGSQTANLILTRAIFHMGIPVAPKNVFPSNIEGLPTWYQLRVTPQGHMARRDQVDILVAFNVATWHQDLRTVRPGGVVVHEEVFSTADARTDVTYYPVPFSKLAKTKIQNDTLRKQLANMIYVGVVAGLLGIPWEALDHAVKRQFLSKPKAVPVNLEAIKVGFDYWQDNFSKKDPYHLEPMTGVVDGKVLVEGNQA
;
A
#
# COMPACT_ATOMS: atom_id res chain seq x y z
N MET A 1 -17.69 -53.20 47.99
CA MET A 1 -18.56 -52.21 48.68
C MET A 1 -19.28 -51.40 47.61
N GLY A 2 -20.63 -51.36 47.67
CA GLY A 2 -21.56 -50.45 46.95
C GLY A 2 -21.66 -50.64 45.42
N CYS A 3 -22.56 -51.44 44.84
CA CYS A 3 -24.03 -51.34 44.69
C CYS A 3 -24.59 -50.20 43.81
N GLN A 4 -25.51 -50.61 42.92
CA GLN A 4 -26.07 -49.98 41.71
C GLN A 4 -27.03 -48.80 41.98
N PRO A 5 -27.43 -48.03 40.94
CA PRO A 5 -28.64 -47.20 40.97
C PRO A 5 -29.85 -47.91 40.32
N SER A 6 -30.98 -47.91 41.04
CA SER A 6 -32.29 -48.42 40.66
C SER A 6 -33.18 -47.36 39.99
N GLN A 7 -34.07 -47.84 39.11
CA GLN A 7 -35.17 -47.12 38.47
C GLN A 7 -36.33 -46.79 39.45
N THR A 8 -37.16 -45.78 39.11
CA THR A 8 -38.67 -45.77 39.11
C THR A 8 -39.17 -44.33 38.90
N GLN A 9 -39.80 -44.00 37.77
CA GLN A 9 -41.25 -43.97 37.48
C GLN A 9 -42.00 -42.66 37.88
N ASP A 10 -42.39 -41.94 36.83
CA ASP A 10 -43.69 -41.30 36.51
C ASP A 10 -44.64 -40.87 37.64
N CYS A 11 -44.98 -39.57 37.64
CA CYS A 11 -46.23 -39.06 38.17
C CYS A 11 -46.69 -37.87 37.33
N THR A 12 -47.64 -38.14 36.45
CA THR A 12 -48.38 -37.14 35.68
C THR A 12 -49.54 -36.60 36.52
N GLN A 13 -49.93 -35.34 36.25
CA GLN A 13 -51.19 -34.65 36.57
C GLN A 13 -51.20 -33.74 37.81
N PHE A 14 -51.21 -32.42 37.58
CA PHE A 14 -52.25 -31.52 38.08
C PHE A 14 -52.34 -30.27 37.18
N VAL A 15 -53.56 -29.95 36.77
CA VAL A 15 -53.95 -28.79 35.95
C VAL A 15 -54.41 -27.67 36.88
N GLY A 16 -54.03 -26.41 36.64
CA GLY A 16 -54.81 -25.27 37.19
C GLY A 16 -54.15 -23.88 37.24
N TRP A 17 -54.50 -23.04 36.26
CA TRP A 17 -54.80 -21.59 36.33
C TRP A 17 -53.71 -20.52 36.65
N ILE A 18 -53.32 -19.85 35.56
CA ILE A 18 -53.18 -18.39 35.32
C ILE A 18 -52.46 -17.53 36.38
N THR A 19 -51.30 -16.99 36.00
CA THR A 19 -51.06 -15.53 35.91
C THR A 19 -49.93 -15.24 34.91
N ARG A 20 -50.17 -14.28 34.01
CA ARG A 20 -49.17 -13.74 33.07
C ARG A 20 -48.14 -12.91 33.83
N VAL A 21 -46.85 -13.18 33.64
CA VAL A 21 -45.83 -12.11 33.54
C VAL A 21 -44.80 -12.50 32.46
N GLN A 22 -44.40 -11.50 31.71
CA GLN A 22 -43.66 -11.50 30.45
C GLN A 22 -42.31 -12.25 30.50
N GLY A 23 -42.05 -13.06 29.46
CA GLY A 23 -40.76 -13.72 29.24
C GLY A 23 -40.32 -13.56 27.79
N TRP A 24 -39.27 -12.78 27.58
CA TRP A 24 -38.59 -12.50 26.31
C TRP A 24 -38.30 -13.76 25.49
N ARG A 25 -38.80 -13.82 24.25
CA ARG A 25 -38.28 -14.72 23.21
C ARG A 25 -37.07 -14.05 22.55
N ALA A 26 -35.87 -14.56 22.79
CA ALA A 26 -34.68 -14.19 22.04
C ALA A 26 -34.86 -14.62 20.57
N ARG A 27 -35.20 -13.66 19.69
CA ARG A 27 -35.10 -13.86 18.25
C ARG A 27 -33.61 -13.90 17.89
N LYS A 28 -33.15 -15.00 17.29
CA LYS A 28 -31.86 -15.02 16.59
C LYS A 28 -31.94 -14.04 15.42
N ILE A 29 -31.46 -12.82 15.63
CA ILE A 29 -31.23 -11.85 14.55
C ILE A 29 -29.88 -12.22 13.95
N HIS A 30 -29.85 -13.23 13.07
CA HIS A 30 -28.70 -13.44 12.21
C HIS A 30 -28.93 -12.62 10.94
N ASN A 31 -28.72 -11.31 11.06
CA ASN A 31 -28.48 -10.49 9.89
C ASN A 31 -26.98 -10.18 9.91
N PRO A 32 -26.18 -10.63 8.92
CA PRO A 32 -24.81 -10.16 8.83
C PRO A 32 -24.85 -8.64 8.71
N LEU A 33 -24.03 -7.95 9.52
CA LEU A 33 -23.91 -6.50 9.46
C LEU A 33 -23.66 -6.09 8.01
N PRO A 34 -24.33 -5.05 7.50
CA PRO A 34 -24.07 -4.57 6.15
C PRO A 34 -22.57 -4.32 6.01
N ARG A 35 -21.99 -4.90 4.97
CA ARG A 35 -20.61 -4.64 4.55
C ARG A 35 -20.49 -3.13 4.41
N ILE A 36 -19.63 -2.50 5.21
CA ILE A 36 -19.35 -1.08 5.08
C ILE A 36 -18.75 -0.90 3.67
N GLU A 37 -19.56 -0.38 2.75
CA GLU A 37 -19.04 0.11 1.47
C GLU A 37 -18.13 1.30 1.78
N VAL A 38 -16.91 1.27 1.25
CA VAL A 38 -15.92 2.34 1.43
C VAL A 38 -16.37 3.52 0.56
N THR A 39 -17.24 4.38 1.09
CA THR A 39 -17.86 5.47 0.31
C THR A 39 -17.06 6.78 0.29
N ASN A 40 -15.96 6.92 1.03
CA ASN A 40 -15.15 8.15 1.03
C ASN A 40 -13.78 7.90 0.39
N GLN A 41 -13.70 8.18 -0.90
CA GLN A 41 -12.46 8.23 -1.67
C GLN A 41 -11.53 9.32 -1.11
N THR A 42 -10.22 9.06 -1.06
CA THR A 42 -9.17 10.03 -0.74
C THR A 42 -8.40 10.35 -2.01
N ILE A 43 -8.66 11.53 -2.59
CA ILE A 43 -8.13 11.94 -3.88
C ILE A 43 -7.01 12.96 -3.66
N ASN A 44 -5.83 12.72 -4.26
CA ASN A 44 -4.69 13.64 -4.29
C ASN A 44 -4.15 14.11 -2.92
N ASP A 45 -4.64 13.60 -1.79
CA ASP A 45 -4.16 13.92 -0.44
C ASP A 45 -3.66 12.64 0.26
N LEU A 46 -2.37 12.35 0.07
CA LEU A 46 -1.73 11.19 0.67
C LEU A 46 -0.22 11.37 0.82
N THR A 47 0.41 10.48 1.57
CA THR A 47 1.84 10.39 1.81
C THR A 47 2.28 8.97 1.54
N ILE A 48 3.11 8.81 0.51
CA ILE A 48 3.74 7.53 0.18
C ILE A 48 5.09 7.49 0.91
N GLN A 49 5.37 6.39 1.61
CA GLN A 49 6.70 6.10 2.12
C GLN A 49 7.25 4.85 1.45
N ALA A 50 8.36 4.96 0.72
CA ALA A 50 9.10 3.82 0.23
C ALA A 50 10.30 3.53 1.14
N ALA A 51 10.31 2.36 1.78
CA ALA A 51 11.41 1.86 2.60
C ALA A 51 12.21 0.82 1.79
N THR A 52 13.20 1.31 1.04
CA THR A 52 13.94 0.52 0.04
C THR A 52 15.30 0.08 0.55
N VAL A 53 15.82 -1.04 0.06
CA VAL A 53 17.19 -1.48 0.39
C VAL A 53 18.19 -0.38 0.01
N ASN A 54 19.04 0.02 0.95
CA ASN A 54 20.05 1.04 0.71
C ASN A 54 21.01 0.60 -0.43
N GLY A 55 21.39 1.53 -1.30
CA GLY A 55 22.21 1.25 -2.47
C GLY A 55 21.52 0.49 -3.62
N SER A 56 20.22 0.17 -3.52
CA SER A 56 19.49 -0.55 -4.58
C SER A 56 19.19 0.29 -5.84
N GLY A 57 19.51 1.58 -5.84
CA GLY A 57 19.18 2.51 -6.93
C GLY A 57 17.75 3.06 -6.86
N SER A 58 17.13 3.08 -5.68
CA SER A 58 15.73 3.52 -5.48
C SER A 58 15.49 5.01 -5.75
N GLN A 59 16.51 5.86 -5.69
CA GLN A 59 16.38 7.29 -6.00
C GLN A 59 15.79 7.52 -7.40
N THR A 60 16.25 6.77 -8.40
CA THR A 60 15.74 6.88 -9.78
C THR A 60 14.25 6.54 -9.86
N ALA A 61 13.82 5.47 -9.19
CA ALA A 61 12.43 5.02 -9.19
C ALA A 61 11.50 6.00 -8.46
N ASN A 62 11.95 6.51 -7.31
CA ASN A 62 11.27 7.54 -6.53
C ASN A 62 11.07 8.84 -7.32
N LEU A 63 12.09 9.26 -8.07
CA LEU A 63 12.03 10.42 -8.94
C LEU A 63 11.11 10.20 -10.14
N ILE A 64 11.05 9.00 -10.72
CA ILE A 64 10.11 8.67 -11.79
C ILE A 64 8.67 8.74 -11.26
N LEU A 65 8.37 8.12 -10.11
CA LEU A 65 7.06 8.20 -9.49
C LEU A 65 6.64 9.65 -9.23
N THR A 66 7.55 10.44 -8.65
CA THR A 66 7.33 11.87 -8.38
C THR A 66 7.07 12.68 -9.64
N ARG A 67 7.87 12.47 -10.69
CA ARG A 67 7.66 13.15 -11.98
C ARG A 67 6.37 12.73 -12.67
N ALA A 68 5.94 11.48 -12.53
CA ALA A 68 4.67 11.01 -13.08
C ALA A 68 3.50 11.72 -12.41
N ILE A 69 3.50 11.78 -11.06
CA ILE A 69 2.46 12.47 -10.29
C ILE A 69 2.46 13.97 -10.57
N PHE A 70 3.65 14.59 -10.65
CA PHE A 70 3.77 16.00 -11.02
C PHE A 70 3.27 16.29 -12.44
N HIS A 71 3.52 15.37 -13.39
CA HIS A 71 3.03 15.49 -14.76
C HIS A 71 1.51 15.40 -14.87
N MET A 72 0.85 14.71 -13.92
CA MET A 72 -0.62 14.75 -13.78
C MET A 72 -1.13 16.09 -13.25
N GLY A 73 -0.26 17.08 -13.01
CA GLY A 73 -0.64 18.40 -12.52
C GLY A 73 -0.70 18.52 -11.00
N ILE A 74 -0.31 17.47 -10.26
CA ILE A 74 -0.51 17.37 -8.82
C ILE A 74 0.76 17.84 -8.09
N PRO A 75 0.66 18.76 -7.12
CA PRO A 75 1.80 19.16 -6.30
C PRO A 75 2.38 18.01 -5.48
N VAL A 76 3.70 17.96 -5.42
CA VAL A 76 4.45 16.94 -4.71
C VAL A 76 5.56 17.55 -3.87
N ALA A 77 5.78 16.99 -2.68
CA ALA A 77 6.88 17.36 -1.80
C ALA A 77 7.69 16.10 -1.44
N PRO A 78 8.75 15.80 -2.21
CA PRO A 78 9.61 14.64 -1.99
C PRO A 78 10.66 14.90 -0.91
N LYS A 79 10.94 13.90 -0.08
CA LYS A 79 12.02 13.94 0.91
C LYS A 79 12.73 12.59 1.00
N ASN A 80 14.03 12.58 0.72
CA ASN A 80 14.91 11.48 1.08
C ASN A 80 15.27 11.57 2.57
N VAL A 81 15.19 10.44 3.27
CA VAL A 81 15.63 10.25 4.64
C VAL A 81 16.64 9.11 4.64
N PHE A 82 17.90 9.46 4.91
CA PHE A 82 19.00 8.52 4.96
C PHE A 82 19.26 8.09 6.41
N PRO A 83 19.55 6.80 6.66
CA PRO A 83 19.97 6.34 7.97
C PRO A 83 21.33 6.96 8.32
N SER A 84 21.57 7.20 9.62
CA SER A 84 22.88 7.64 10.13
C SER A 84 23.90 6.51 10.08
N ASN A 85 24.32 6.12 8.88
CA ASN A 85 25.41 5.18 8.59
C ASN A 85 25.27 3.76 9.21
N ILE A 86 24.06 3.31 9.48
CA ILE A 86 23.79 1.97 10.01
C ILE A 86 23.57 1.01 8.83
N GLU A 87 24.40 -0.04 8.79
CA GLU A 87 24.30 -1.10 7.79
C GLU A 87 22.95 -1.83 7.86
N GLY A 88 22.37 -2.14 6.70
CA GLY A 88 21.10 -2.86 6.60
C GLY A 88 19.84 -2.01 6.75
N LEU A 89 19.92 -0.77 7.25
CA LEU A 89 18.76 0.13 7.28
C LEU A 89 18.37 0.59 5.87
N PRO A 90 17.07 0.81 5.60
CA PRO A 90 16.61 1.26 4.31
C PRO A 90 17.00 2.71 4.04
N THR A 91 16.93 3.09 2.77
CA THR A 91 16.71 4.48 2.39
C THR A 91 15.21 4.71 2.36
N TRP A 92 14.72 5.62 3.21
CA TRP A 92 13.33 6.03 3.19
C TRP A 92 13.14 7.20 2.23
N TYR A 93 12.08 7.10 1.44
CA TYR A 93 11.61 8.20 0.62
C TYR A 93 10.18 8.51 0.98
N GLN A 94 9.91 9.76 1.34
CA GLN A 94 8.57 10.23 1.59
C GLN A 94 8.14 11.15 0.47
N LEU A 95 6.99 10.85 -0.13
CA LEU A 95 6.38 11.63 -1.19
C LEU A 95 5.02 12.10 -0.70
N ARG A 96 4.96 13.37 -0.30
CA ARG A 96 3.71 14.03 0.06
C ARG A 96 3.02 14.52 -1.20
N VAL A 97 1.79 14.10 -1.40
CA VAL A 97 0.90 14.51 -2.50
C VAL A 97 -0.27 15.27 -1.88
N THR A 98 -0.55 16.47 -2.38
CA THR A 98 -1.60 17.33 -1.81
C THR A 98 -2.06 18.36 -2.84
N PRO A 99 -3.38 18.58 -2.99
CA PRO A 99 -3.87 19.57 -3.95
C PRO A 99 -3.46 21.00 -3.59
N GLN A 100 -3.20 21.28 -2.31
CA GLN A 100 -2.80 22.61 -1.81
C GLN A 100 -1.28 22.87 -1.89
N GLY A 101 -0.47 21.89 -2.29
CA GLY A 101 0.99 22.07 -2.38
C GLY A 101 1.71 22.24 -1.03
N HIS A 102 1.18 21.67 0.06
CA HIS A 102 1.89 21.66 1.33
C HIS A 102 3.21 20.89 1.23
N MET A 103 4.30 21.56 1.64
CA MET A 103 5.67 21.01 1.55
C MET A 103 6.11 20.26 2.82
N ALA A 104 5.38 20.43 3.93
CA ALA A 104 5.73 19.82 5.21
C ALA A 104 5.41 18.33 5.21
N ARG A 105 6.30 17.55 5.84
CA ARG A 105 6.07 16.14 6.14
C ARG A 105 4.88 15.99 7.09
N ARG A 106 4.11 14.90 6.92
CA ARG A 106 3.18 14.38 7.93
C ARG A 106 3.82 13.23 8.72
N ASP A 107 3.43 13.09 9.99
CA ASP A 107 3.95 12.03 10.84
C ASP A 107 3.46 10.65 10.43
N GLN A 108 2.22 10.57 9.94
CA GLN A 108 1.60 9.33 9.52
C GLN A 108 1.76 9.07 8.02
N VAL A 109 1.99 7.81 7.69
CA VAL A 109 2.09 7.30 6.31
C VAL A 109 0.73 6.78 5.86
N ASP A 110 0.31 7.18 4.66
CA ASP A 110 -0.95 6.72 4.06
C ASP A 110 -0.72 5.43 3.25
N ILE A 111 0.40 5.36 2.52
CA ILE A 111 0.81 4.20 1.72
C ILE A 111 2.26 3.86 2.02
N LEU A 112 2.52 2.68 2.56
CA LEU A 112 3.87 2.13 2.74
C LEU A 112 4.20 1.19 1.58
N VAL A 113 5.37 1.41 0.97
CA VAL A 113 6.02 0.48 0.04
C VAL A 113 7.23 -0.10 0.77
N ALA A 114 7.10 -1.32 1.28
CA ALA A 114 8.12 -1.97 2.09
C ALA A 114 8.94 -2.98 1.27
N PHE A 115 10.22 -2.66 1.12
CA PHE A 115 11.21 -3.48 0.40
C PHE A 115 12.37 -3.94 1.29
N ASN A 116 12.44 -3.46 2.54
CA ASN A 116 13.47 -3.85 3.48
C ASN A 116 12.89 -4.64 4.64
N VAL A 117 13.30 -5.91 4.76
CA VAL A 117 12.83 -6.82 5.82
C VAL A 117 13.29 -6.37 7.21
N ALA A 118 14.44 -5.69 7.32
CA ALA A 118 15.03 -5.30 8.61
C ALA A 118 14.13 -4.32 9.38
N THR A 119 13.42 -3.44 8.66
CA THR A 119 12.56 -2.41 9.26
C THR A 119 11.08 -2.65 9.01
N TRP A 120 10.69 -3.70 8.29
CA TRP A 120 9.30 -4.00 7.91
C TRP A 120 8.29 -3.80 9.06
N HIS A 121 8.52 -4.39 10.22
CA HIS A 121 7.62 -4.24 11.38
C HIS A 121 7.61 -2.83 11.96
N GLN A 122 8.73 -2.11 11.89
CA GLN A 122 8.82 -0.72 12.35
C GLN A 122 8.12 0.22 11.37
N ASP A 123 8.35 0.07 10.08
CA ASP A 123 7.71 0.84 9.04
C ASP A 123 6.20 0.63 9.04
N LEU A 124 5.75 -0.60 9.25
CA LEU A 124 4.33 -0.95 9.37
C LEU A 124 3.63 -0.18 10.51
N ARG A 125 4.33 0.13 11.61
CA ARG A 125 3.76 0.94 12.72
C ARG A 125 3.54 2.40 12.36
N THR A 126 4.22 2.92 11.33
CA THR A 126 4.08 4.32 10.89
C THR A 126 2.85 4.56 10.02
N VAL A 127 2.23 3.48 9.52
CA VAL A 127 1.06 3.53 8.65
C VAL A 127 -0.18 3.90 9.47
N ARG A 128 -0.97 4.86 9.02
CA ARG A 128 -2.22 5.22 9.70
C ARG A 128 -3.25 4.09 9.64
N PRO A 129 -4.19 4.00 10.59
CA PRO A 129 -5.38 3.18 10.43
C PRO A 129 -6.09 3.51 9.10
N GLY A 130 -6.52 2.49 8.36
CA GLY A 130 -7.05 2.60 7.00
C GLY A 130 -6.01 2.85 5.91
N GLY A 131 -4.71 2.83 6.26
CA GLY A 131 -3.61 2.94 5.31
C GLY A 131 -3.38 1.68 4.47
N VAL A 132 -2.47 1.80 3.50
CA VAL A 132 -2.12 0.74 2.56
C VAL A 132 -0.68 0.30 2.77
N VAL A 133 -0.43 -0.99 2.60
CA VAL A 133 0.88 -1.61 2.69
C VAL A 133 1.14 -2.48 1.47
N VAL A 134 1.96 -1.99 0.57
CA VAL A 134 2.54 -2.75 -0.55
C VAL A 134 3.87 -3.33 -0.07
N HIS A 135 4.04 -4.64 -0.12
CA HIS A 135 5.24 -5.27 0.43
C HIS A 135 5.70 -6.49 -0.36
N GLU A 136 6.95 -6.88 -0.19
CA GLU A 136 7.44 -8.16 -0.71
C GLU A 136 6.65 -9.32 -0.07
N GLU A 137 6.10 -10.22 -0.89
CA GLU A 137 5.17 -11.27 -0.45
C GLU A 137 5.77 -12.21 0.61
N VAL A 138 7.10 -12.38 0.60
CA VAL A 138 7.79 -13.30 1.51
C VAL A 138 7.97 -12.74 2.92
N PHE A 139 7.62 -11.48 3.16
CA PHE A 139 7.69 -10.90 4.49
C PHE A 139 6.64 -11.53 5.40
N SER A 140 7.07 -11.91 6.62
CA SER A 140 6.18 -12.49 7.62
C SER A 140 5.08 -11.50 8.01
N THR A 141 3.85 -12.02 8.08
CA THR A 141 2.65 -11.30 8.51
C THR A 141 2.07 -11.88 9.81
N ALA A 142 2.87 -12.64 10.57
CA ALA A 142 2.44 -13.28 11.82
C ALA A 142 1.83 -12.27 12.83
N ASP A 143 2.38 -11.05 12.88
CA ASP A 143 1.89 -9.95 13.70
C ASP A 143 1.25 -8.83 12.85
N ALA A 144 0.58 -9.20 11.76
CA ALA A 144 -0.05 -8.23 10.87
C ALA A 144 -1.17 -7.46 11.60
N ARG A 145 -1.23 -6.17 11.28
CA ARG A 145 -2.29 -5.28 11.74
C ARG A 145 -3.58 -5.61 11.00
N THR A 146 -4.72 -5.48 11.66
CA THR A 146 -6.04 -5.72 11.03
C THR A 146 -6.71 -4.46 10.50
N ASP A 147 -6.14 -3.28 10.79
CA ASP A 147 -6.67 -1.97 10.45
C ASP A 147 -6.05 -1.36 9.18
N VAL A 148 -5.23 -2.11 8.42
CA VAL A 148 -4.61 -1.65 7.17
C VAL A 148 -4.88 -2.62 6.02
N THR A 149 -4.78 -2.13 4.79
CA THR A 149 -4.94 -2.96 3.57
C THR A 149 -3.58 -3.42 3.07
N TYR A 150 -3.40 -4.74 2.91
CA TYR A 150 -2.18 -5.33 2.39
C TYR A 150 -2.29 -5.71 0.91
N TYR A 151 -1.25 -5.39 0.15
CA TYR A 151 -1.01 -5.85 -1.21
C TYR A 151 0.36 -6.55 -1.28
N PRO A 152 0.43 -7.87 -1.05
CA PRO A 152 1.67 -8.64 -1.11
C PRO A 152 2.10 -8.87 -2.55
N VAL A 153 3.29 -8.42 -2.93
CA VAL A 153 3.81 -8.52 -4.30
C VAL A 153 5.10 -9.34 -4.32
N PRO A 154 5.23 -10.34 -5.21
CA PRO A 154 6.44 -11.14 -5.40
C PRO A 154 7.58 -10.38 -6.11
N PHE A 155 7.96 -9.19 -5.64
CA PHE A 155 8.92 -8.32 -6.34
C PHE A 155 10.21 -9.03 -6.71
N SER A 156 10.79 -9.79 -5.78
CA SER A 156 12.01 -10.56 -5.99
C SER A 156 11.85 -11.64 -7.05
N LYS A 157 10.69 -12.31 -7.11
CA LYS A 157 10.43 -13.34 -8.14
C LYS A 157 10.19 -12.69 -9.50
N LEU A 158 9.37 -11.63 -9.56
CA LEU A 158 9.11 -10.88 -10.80
C LEU A 158 10.41 -10.35 -11.41
N ALA A 159 11.28 -9.75 -10.58
CA ALA A 159 12.56 -9.25 -11.03
C ALA A 159 13.50 -10.37 -11.50
N LYS A 160 13.55 -11.51 -10.78
CA LYS A 160 14.38 -12.66 -11.18
C LYS A 160 13.96 -13.25 -12.53
N THR A 161 12.65 -13.39 -12.78
CA THR A 161 12.12 -13.96 -14.03
C THR A 161 12.43 -13.11 -15.24
N LYS A 162 12.49 -11.78 -15.08
CA LYS A 162 12.68 -10.84 -16.18
C LYS A 162 14.12 -10.36 -16.35
N ILE A 163 14.93 -10.36 -15.29
CA ILE A 163 16.24 -9.70 -15.26
C ILE A 163 17.31 -10.67 -14.76
N GLN A 164 18.20 -11.07 -15.67
CA GLN A 164 19.25 -12.04 -15.37
C GLN A 164 20.44 -11.44 -14.59
N ASN A 165 20.82 -10.19 -14.88
CA ASN A 165 21.94 -9.52 -14.20
C ASN A 165 21.54 -9.06 -12.79
N ASP A 166 22.31 -9.45 -11.77
CA ASP A 166 21.97 -9.18 -10.36
C ASP A 166 21.94 -7.70 -9.98
N THR A 167 22.91 -6.91 -10.45
CA THR A 167 22.94 -5.47 -10.18
C THR A 167 21.76 -4.77 -10.82
N LEU A 168 21.49 -5.08 -12.08
CA LEU A 168 20.37 -4.53 -12.83
C LEU A 168 19.03 -5.00 -12.24
N ARG A 169 18.95 -6.23 -11.72
CA ARG A 169 17.78 -6.79 -11.07
C ARG A 169 17.37 -5.98 -9.84
N LYS A 170 18.32 -5.58 -9.00
CA LYS A 170 18.04 -4.73 -7.83
C LYS A 170 17.48 -3.36 -8.24
N GLN A 171 18.08 -2.75 -9.27
CA GLN A 171 17.64 -1.44 -9.77
C GLN A 171 16.25 -1.49 -10.41
N LEU A 172 15.99 -2.52 -11.22
CA LEU A 172 14.72 -2.67 -11.92
C LEU A 172 13.61 -3.25 -11.04
N ALA A 173 13.93 -3.96 -9.94
CA ALA A 173 12.93 -4.27 -8.91
C ALA A 173 12.27 -3.01 -8.35
N ASN A 174 13.04 -1.91 -8.23
CA ASN A 174 12.48 -0.61 -7.85
C ASN A 174 11.54 -0.04 -8.92
N MET A 175 11.77 -0.33 -10.21
CA MET A 175 10.84 0.06 -11.28
C MET A 175 9.55 -0.76 -11.25
N ILE A 176 9.61 -2.03 -10.86
CA ILE A 176 8.41 -2.87 -10.69
C ILE A 176 7.49 -2.26 -9.62
N TYR A 177 8.01 -1.76 -8.48
CA TYR A 177 7.12 -1.12 -7.50
C TYR A 177 6.49 0.16 -8.02
N VAL A 178 7.19 0.94 -8.86
CA VAL A 178 6.59 2.13 -9.48
C VAL A 178 5.36 1.73 -10.30
N GLY A 179 5.45 0.62 -11.05
CA GLY A 179 4.32 0.04 -11.77
C GLY A 179 3.16 -0.37 -10.87
N VAL A 180 3.45 -1.07 -9.76
CA VAL A 180 2.43 -1.48 -8.79
C VAL A 180 1.74 -0.27 -8.16
N VAL A 181 2.51 0.71 -7.71
CA VAL A 181 1.97 1.95 -7.10
C VAL A 181 1.17 2.75 -8.12
N ALA A 182 1.59 2.76 -9.39
CA ALA A 182 0.85 3.39 -10.47
C ALA A 182 -0.51 2.73 -10.70
N GLY A 183 -0.56 1.39 -10.74
CA GLY A 183 -1.82 0.66 -10.81
C GLY A 183 -2.71 0.93 -9.59
N LEU A 184 -2.13 0.89 -8.38
CA LEU A 184 -2.81 1.18 -7.11
C LEU A 184 -3.49 2.55 -7.09
N LEU A 185 -2.78 3.59 -7.55
CA LEU A 185 -3.22 4.98 -7.48
C LEU A 185 -3.94 5.46 -8.74
N GLY A 186 -4.00 4.64 -9.80
CA GLY A 186 -4.59 5.04 -11.07
C GLY A 186 -3.74 6.03 -11.87
N ILE A 187 -2.41 5.99 -11.73
CA ILE A 187 -1.51 6.83 -12.52
C ILE A 187 -1.55 6.35 -13.98
N PRO A 188 -1.88 7.24 -14.95
CA PRO A 188 -1.98 6.84 -16.35
C PRO A 188 -0.61 6.50 -16.93
N TRP A 189 -0.59 5.54 -17.87
CA TRP A 189 0.65 5.09 -18.52
C TRP A 189 1.42 6.22 -19.20
N GLU A 190 0.72 7.20 -19.78
CA GLU A 190 1.33 8.40 -20.38
C GLU A 190 2.22 9.16 -19.38
N ALA A 191 1.76 9.33 -18.13
CA ALA A 191 2.53 10.02 -17.10
C ALA A 191 3.80 9.24 -16.72
N LEU A 192 3.73 7.92 -16.71
CA LEU A 192 4.89 7.05 -16.49
C LEU A 192 5.88 7.14 -17.65
N ASP A 193 5.41 7.04 -18.90
CA ASP A 193 6.23 7.16 -20.10
C ASP A 193 6.96 8.50 -20.15
N HIS A 194 6.24 9.60 -19.92
CA HIS A 194 6.82 10.94 -19.81
C HIS A 194 7.87 10.99 -18.70
N ALA A 195 7.55 10.51 -17.49
CA ALA A 195 8.47 10.56 -16.35
C ALA A 195 9.78 9.80 -16.58
N VAL A 196 9.72 8.60 -17.18
CA VAL A 196 10.92 7.81 -17.51
C VAL A 196 11.75 8.52 -18.57
N LYS A 197 11.13 9.01 -19.64
CA LYS A 197 11.84 9.76 -20.70
C LYS A 197 12.54 11.00 -20.13
N ARG A 198 11.88 11.73 -19.22
CA ARG A 198 12.48 12.89 -18.54
C ARG A 198 13.61 12.50 -17.59
N GLN A 199 13.48 11.40 -16.83
CA GLN A 199 14.54 10.95 -15.93
C GLN A 199 15.81 10.52 -16.68
N PHE A 200 15.66 9.90 -17.86
CA PHE A 200 16.77 9.35 -18.63
C PHE A 200 17.11 10.16 -19.90
N LEU A 201 16.89 11.47 -19.91
CA LEU A 201 17.21 12.35 -21.06
C LEU A 201 18.66 12.18 -21.55
N SER A 202 19.62 12.09 -20.62
CA SER A 202 21.03 11.88 -20.93
C SER A 202 21.41 10.41 -21.20
N LYS A 203 20.47 9.47 -21.00
CA LYS A 203 20.68 8.02 -21.12
C LYS A 203 19.49 7.34 -21.84
N PRO A 204 19.16 7.71 -23.09
CA PRO A 204 17.95 7.24 -23.78
C PRO A 204 17.89 5.71 -23.92
N LYS A 205 19.05 5.03 -23.99
CA LYS A 205 19.13 3.56 -24.03
C LYS A 205 18.58 2.89 -22.76
N ALA A 206 18.50 3.60 -21.65
CA ALA A 206 17.93 3.08 -20.40
C ALA A 206 16.40 3.15 -20.37
N VAL A 207 15.75 3.95 -21.25
CA VAL A 207 14.29 4.14 -21.21
C VAL A 207 13.52 2.82 -21.42
N PRO A 208 13.78 2.00 -22.46
CA PRO A 208 12.96 0.82 -22.74
C PRO A 208 12.97 -0.19 -21.60
N VAL A 209 14.16 -0.48 -21.06
CA VAL A 209 14.30 -1.48 -19.99
C VAL A 209 13.64 -1.04 -18.67
N ASN A 210 13.63 0.26 -18.37
CA ASN A 210 12.93 0.78 -17.19
C ASN A 210 11.41 0.78 -17.40
N LEU A 211 10.92 1.13 -18.60
CA LEU A 211 9.49 1.04 -18.92
C LEU A 211 8.99 -0.41 -18.89
N GLU A 212 9.77 -1.36 -19.40
CA GLU A 212 9.41 -2.78 -19.33
C GLU A 212 9.28 -3.25 -17.88
N ALA A 213 10.21 -2.86 -17.01
CA ALA A 213 10.13 -3.19 -15.58
C ALA A 213 8.93 -2.54 -14.88
N ILE A 214 8.60 -1.27 -15.20
CA ILE A 214 7.37 -0.62 -14.71
C ILE A 214 6.14 -1.38 -15.21
N LYS A 215 6.12 -1.76 -16.48
CA LYS A 215 5.00 -2.51 -17.08
C LYS A 215 4.75 -3.83 -16.36
N VAL A 216 5.81 -4.56 -15.99
CA VAL A 216 5.68 -5.81 -15.20
C VAL A 216 4.92 -5.58 -13.90
N GLY A 217 5.23 -4.49 -13.18
CA GLY A 217 4.52 -4.17 -11.94
C GLY A 217 3.09 -3.68 -12.14
N PHE A 218 2.89 -2.87 -13.19
CA PHE A 218 1.57 -2.35 -13.55
C PHE A 218 0.62 -3.48 -13.97
N ASP A 219 1.07 -4.37 -14.85
CA ASP A 219 0.30 -5.53 -15.31
C ASP A 219 0.04 -6.50 -14.13
N TYR A 220 1.05 -6.74 -13.27
CA TYR A 220 0.86 -7.57 -12.07
C TYR A 220 -0.25 -7.01 -11.18
N TRP A 221 -0.30 -5.69 -10.97
CA TRP A 221 -1.37 -5.07 -10.20
C TRP A 221 -2.75 -5.34 -10.82
N GLN A 222 -2.90 -5.09 -12.11
CA GLN A 222 -4.16 -5.26 -12.84
C GLN A 222 -4.65 -6.71 -12.82
N ASP A 223 -3.74 -7.67 -12.93
CA ASP A 223 -4.07 -9.08 -13.02
C ASP A 223 -4.36 -9.73 -11.66
N ASN A 224 -3.82 -9.19 -10.55
CA ASN A 224 -3.82 -9.87 -9.26
C ASN A 224 -4.61 -9.15 -8.16
N PHE A 225 -4.90 -7.86 -8.32
CA PHE A 225 -5.58 -7.10 -7.27
C PHE A 225 -6.88 -6.46 -7.73
N SER A 226 -7.86 -6.49 -6.84
CA SER A 226 -8.99 -5.57 -6.84
C SER A 226 -8.78 -4.57 -5.73
N LYS A 227 -9.02 -3.30 -6.02
CA LYS A 227 -8.81 -2.22 -5.07
C LYS A 227 -9.73 -2.36 -3.85
N LYS A 228 -9.15 -2.22 -2.65
CA LYS A 228 -9.84 -2.33 -1.35
C LYS A 228 -9.63 -1.10 -0.46
N ASP A 229 -8.82 -0.16 -0.92
CA ASP A 229 -8.45 1.07 -0.21
C ASP A 229 -9.04 2.32 -0.89
N PRO A 230 -9.12 3.47 -0.21
CA PRO A 230 -9.77 4.66 -0.74
C PRO A 230 -8.86 5.57 -1.59
N TYR A 231 -7.57 5.29 -1.72
CA TYR A 231 -6.62 6.28 -2.26
C TYR A 231 -6.58 6.28 -3.78
N HIS A 232 -6.72 7.46 -4.38
CA HIS A 232 -6.60 7.65 -5.82
C HIS A 232 -5.87 8.95 -6.15
N LEU A 233 -5.29 8.98 -7.35
CA LEU A 233 -4.78 10.21 -7.95
C LEU A 233 -5.61 10.57 -9.17
N GLU A 234 -5.99 11.83 -9.26
CA GLU A 234 -6.74 12.39 -10.39
C GLU A 234 -5.97 13.57 -10.98
N PRO A 235 -5.89 13.70 -12.31
CA PRO A 235 -5.22 14.82 -12.94
C PRO A 235 -5.78 16.17 -12.49
N MET A 236 -4.90 17.15 -12.35
CA MET A 236 -5.21 18.53 -11.97
C MET A 236 -4.71 19.50 -13.04
N THR A 237 -5.36 20.64 -13.19
CA THR A 237 -4.94 21.71 -14.10
C THR A 237 -4.69 23.01 -13.33
N GLY A 238 -3.77 23.86 -13.79
CA GLY A 238 -3.53 25.19 -13.22
C GLY A 238 -2.68 25.24 -11.94
N VAL A 239 -2.48 24.13 -11.22
CA VAL A 239 -1.80 24.15 -9.92
C VAL A 239 -0.28 24.10 -10.04
N VAL A 240 0.24 23.34 -11.01
CA VAL A 240 1.68 23.22 -11.26
C VAL A 240 2.11 23.76 -12.63
N ASP A 241 1.19 24.39 -13.36
CA ASP A 241 1.46 24.98 -14.66
C ASP A 241 2.55 26.06 -14.54
N GLY A 242 3.55 25.98 -15.42
CA GLY A 242 4.72 26.86 -15.36
C GLY A 242 5.68 26.62 -14.20
N LYS A 243 5.42 25.62 -13.33
CA LYS A 243 6.34 25.23 -12.25
C LYS A 243 7.30 24.15 -12.72
N VAL A 244 8.47 24.13 -12.09
CA VAL A 244 9.50 23.10 -12.32
C VAL A 244 9.76 22.33 -11.02
N LEU A 245 9.98 21.03 -11.15
CA LEU A 245 10.44 20.20 -10.03
C LEU A 245 11.96 20.33 -9.94
N VAL A 246 12.47 20.90 -8.85
CA VAL A 246 13.90 21.13 -8.60
C VAL A 246 14.31 20.40 -7.33
N GLU A 247 15.40 19.65 -7.39
CA GLU A 247 16.01 19.05 -6.20
C GLU A 247 16.77 20.13 -5.42
N GLY A 248 16.72 20.13 -4.09
CA GLY A 248 17.33 21.22 -3.29
C GLY A 248 18.85 21.39 -3.44
N ASN A 249 19.56 20.38 -3.97
CA ASN A 249 20.98 20.45 -4.33
C ASN A 249 21.24 20.98 -5.76
N GLN A 250 20.18 21.22 -6.54
CA GLN A 250 20.20 21.71 -7.91
C GLN A 250 19.47 23.06 -8.06
N ALA A 251 18.99 23.63 -6.94
CA ALA A 251 18.33 24.93 -6.88
C ALA A 251 19.33 26.09 -6.88
#